data_AF-B9SXH8-F1
#
_entry.id   AF-B9SXH8-F1
#
_cell.length_a   1.000
_cell.length_b   1.000
_cell.length_c   1.000
_cell.angle_alpha   90.00
_cell.angle_beta   90.00
_cell.angle_gamma   90.00
#
_symmetry.space_group_name_H-M   'P 1'
#
loop_
_entity.id
_entity.type
_entity.pdbx_description
1 polymer ?
#
loop_
_entity_poly.entity_id
_entity_poly.type
_entity_poly.pdbx_seq_one_letter_code
_entity_poly.pdbx_strand_id
1 'polypeptide(L)'
;MEGGLGAQLYLKWRSQVVFLSETKQQRRFLDKVKRRLGFGDGWYVEPHGISGGLALWWHNSVSVKMSPLRPGIQGEPLYLDQSSGWE
;
A
#
# COMPACT_ATOMS: atom_id res chain seq x y z
N MET A 1 16.27 -18.77 8.33
CA MET A 1 15.62 -17.54 7.86
C MET A 1 14.60 -17.95 6.80
N GLU A 2 13.37 -18.25 7.20
CA GLU A 2 12.32 -18.58 6.23
C GLU A 2 11.72 -17.29 5.68
N GLY A 3 11.87 -17.08 4.37
CA GLY A 3 11.22 -15.96 3.68
C GLY A 3 9.72 -16.23 3.59
N GLY A 4 8.89 -15.36 4.17
CA GLY A 4 7.43 -15.50 4.12
C GLY A 4 6.88 -15.51 2.68
N LEU A 5 5.69 -16.11 2.49
CA LEU A 5 5.04 -16.34 1.20
C LEU A 5 5.04 -15.12 0.26
N GLY A 6 4.84 -13.92 0.81
CA GLY A 6 4.83 -12.67 0.03
C GLY A 6 6.17 -12.35 -0.66
N ALA A 7 7.30 -12.65 -0.01
CA ALA A 7 8.63 -12.47 -0.62
C ALA A 7 8.89 -13.50 -1.72
N GLN A 8 8.39 -14.73 -1.56
CA GLN A 8 8.51 -15.80 -2.56
C GLN A 8 7.68 -15.49 -3.82
N LEU A 9 6.47 -14.96 -3.64
CA LEU A 9 5.60 -14.53 -4.74
C LEU A 9 6.26 -13.41 -5.57
N TYR A 10 6.88 -12.43 -4.93
CA TYR A 10 7.59 -11.37 -5.66
C TYR A 10 8.75 -11.93 -6.49
N LEU A 11 9.63 -12.73 -5.87
CA LEU A 11 10.80 -13.29 -6.56
C LEU A 11 10.40 -14.15 -7.76
N LYS A 12 9.23 -14.80 -7.70
CA LYS A 12 8.70 -15.63 -8.79
C LYS A 12 8.26 -14.81 -10.01
N TRP A 13 7.61 -13.67 -9.80
CA TRP A 13 6.96 -12.93 -10.90
C TRP A 13 7.70 -11.66 -11.34
N ARG A 14 8.72 -11.23 -10.59
CA ARG A 14 9.46 -9.97 -10.84
C ARG A 14 8.51 -8.81 -11.11
N SER A 15 7.47 -8.70 -10.28
CA SER A 15 6.44 -7.69 -10.44
C SER A 15 7.04 -6.29 -10.35
N GLN A 16 6.72 -5.43 -11.31
CA GLN A 16 7.21 -4.04 -11.33
C GLN A 16 6.41 -3.13 -10.38
N VAL A 17 5.21 -3.57 -9.99
CA VAL A 17 4.30 -2.89 -9.06
C VAL A 17 3.69 -3.94 -8.14
N VAL A 18 3.55 -3.61 -6.85
CA VAL A 18 2.90 -4.47 -5.84
C VAL A 18 1.94 -3.63 -5.02
N PHE A 19 0.72 -4.14 -4.85
CA PHE A 19 -0.28 -3.59 -3.95
C PHE A 19 -0.49 -4.55 -2.78
N LEU A 20 -0.44 -4.02 -1.56
CA LEU A 20 -0.69 -4.74 -0.31
C LEU A 20 -1.85 -4.07 0.41
N SER A 21 -2.85 -4.87 0.78
CA SER A 21 -3.96 -4.45 1.64
C SER A 21 -3.89 -5.14 3.00
N GLU A 22 -4.51 -4.53 4.01
CA GLU A 22 -4.55 -5.04 5.38
C GLU A 22 -3.16 -5.35 5.94
N THR A 23 -2.22 -4.43 5.75
CA THR A 23 -0.83 -4.66 6.16
C THR A 23 -0.71 -4.78 7.67
N LYS A 24 -1.54 -4.05 8.44
CA LYS A 24 -1.48 -3.95 9.92
C LYS A 24 -0.07 -3.60 10.42
N GLN A 25 0.73 -2.97 9.59
CA GLN A 25 2.12 -2.65 9.84
C GLN A 25 2.39 -1.18 9.55
N GLN A 26 3.15 -0.56 10.44
CA GLN A 26 3.58 0.83 10.29
C GLN A 26 4.52 0.98 9.09
N ARG A 27 4.50 2.14 8.43
CA ARG A 27 5.38 2.43 7.27
C ARG A 27 6.84 2.10 7.53
N ARG A 28 7.36 2.35 8.73
CA ARG A 28 8.77 2.06 9.09
C ARG A 28 9.15 0.59 8.89
N PHE A 29 8.24 -0.33 9.19
CA PHE A 29 8.45 -1.77 8.96
C PHE A 29 8.37 -2.07 7.45
N LEU A 30 7.32 -1.56 6.80
CA LEU A 30 7.06 -1.78 5.38
C LEU A 30 8.17 -1.22 4.47
N ASP A 31 8.78 -0.09 4.82
CA ASP A 31 9.92 0.48 4.10
C ASP A 31 11.15 -0.46 4.12
N LYS A 32 11.37 -1.20 5.23
CA LYS A 32 12.44 -2.21 5.29
C LYS A 32 12.14 -3.38 4.35
N VAL A 33 10.89 -3.83 4.29
CA VAL A 33 10.45 -4.92 3.39
C VAL A 33 10.55 -4.47 1.94
N LYS A 34 10.04 -3.28 1.61
CA LYS A 34 10.10 -2.67 0.28
C LYS A 34 11.53 -2.70 -0.28
N ARG A 35 12.50 -2.19 0.48
CA ARG A 35 13.92 -2.17 0.07
C ARG A 35 14.50 -3.57 -0.13
N ARG A 36 14.16 -4.52 0.74
CA ARG A 36 14.61 -5.93 0.61
C ARG A 36 14.07 -6.60 -0.65
N LEU A 37 12.90 -6.17 -1.12
CA LEU A 37 12.31 -6.64 -2.37
C LEU A 37 12.75 -5.82 -3.59
N GLY A 38 13.58 -4.78 -3.42
CA GLY A 38 14.14 -4.02 -4.56
C GLY A 38 13.20 -2.98 -5.17
N PHE A 39 12.09 -2.64 -4.50
CA PHE A 39 11.28 -1.49 -4.89
C PHE A 39 11.90 -0.22 -4.32
N GLY A 40 12.07 0.82 -5.14
CA GLY A 40 12.62 2.09 -4.66
C GLY A 40 11.54 3.02 -4.11
N ASP A 41 10.39 3.08 -4.78
CA ASP A 41 9.32 4.01 -4.44
C ASP A 41 8.08 3.30 -3.87
N GLY A 42 7.29 4.08 -3.13
CA GLY A 42 6.04 3.57 -2.59
C GLY A 42 5.16 4.62 -1.94
N TRP A 43 3.89 4.28 -1.82
CA TRP A 43 2.86 5.05 -1.14
C TRP A 43 2.20 4.20 -0.05
N TYR A 44 1.77 4.85 1.04
CA TYR A 44 1.32 4.16 2.24
C TYR A 44 0.08 4.85 2.84
N VAL A 45 -0.84 4.03 3.36
CA VAL A 45 -1.82 4.45 4.37
C VAL A 45 -1.44 3.71 5.65
N GLU A 46 -1.24 4.45 6.74
CA GLU A 46 -0.95 3.84 8.04
C GLU A 46 -2.17 3.05 8.54
N PRO A 47 -1.97 1.92 9.24
CA PRO A 47 -3.05 1.21 9.88
C PRO A 47 -3.62 2.03 11.05
N HIS A 48 -4.89 1.77 11.40
CA HIS A 48 -5.52 2.33 12.58
C HIS A 48 -5.75 1.21 13.61
N GLY A 49 -4.98 1.23 14.70
CA GLY A 49 -4.99 0.16 15.69
C GLY A 49 -4.55 -1.19 15.09
N ILE A 50 -5.45 -2.17 15.08
CA ILE A 50 -5.20 -3.56 14.64
C ILE A 50 -5.73 -3.86 13.22
N SER A 51 -6.25 -2.85 12.52
CA SER A 51 -6.89 -3.01 11.20
C SER A 51 -6.34 -2.04 10.15
N GLY A 52 -6.58 -2.39 8.89
CA GLY A 52 -6.22 -1.56 7.75
C GLY A 52 -4.72 -1.55 7.47
N GLY A 53 -4.28 -0.43 6.92
CA GLY A 53 -2.94 -0.27 6.38
C GLY A 53 -2.86 -0.72 4.93
N LEU A 54 -2.40 0.18 4.06
CA LEU A 54 -2.23 -0.07 2.64
C LEU A 54 -0.81 0.28 2.23
N ALA A 55 -0.29 -0.45 1.24
CA ALA A 55 0.97 -0.09 0.60
C ALA A 55 0.93 -0.35 -0.90
N LEU A 56 1.41 0.62 -1.68
CA LEU A 56 1.66 0.48 -3.11
C LEU A 56 3.15 0.71 -3.34
N TRP A 57 3.85 -0.27 -3.90
CA TRP A 57 5.29 -0.19 -4.20
C TRP A 57 5.52 -0.34 -5.69
N TRP A 58 6.53 0.34 -6.20
CA TRP A 58 6.92 0.20 -7.60
C TRP A 58 8.42 0.37 -7.80
N HIS A 59 8.92 -0.25 -8.86
CA HIS A 59 10.30 -0.14 -9.26
C HIS A 59 10.56 1.24 -9.87
N ASN A 60 11.79 1.73 -9.80
CA ASN A 60 12.16 3.07 -10.29
C ASN A 60 11.96 3.24 -11.81
N SER A 61 11.80 2.13 -12.53
CA SER A 61 11.45 2.13 -13.96
C SER A 61 9.98 2.44 -14.23
N VAL A 62 9.15 2.55 -13.19
CA VAL A 62 7.72 2.82 -13.29
C VAL A 62 7.44 4.21 -12.72
N SER A 63 6.73 5.03 -13.48
CA SER A 63 6.22 6.32 -13.00
C SER A 63 4.75 6.16 -12.58
N VAL A 64 4.45 6.46 -11.33
CA VAL A 64 3.09 6.40 -10.78
C VAL A 64 2.59 7.82 -10.57
N LYS A 65 1.37 8.10 -11.05
CA LYS A 65 0.67 9.36 -10.81
C LYS A 65 -0.64 9.07 -10.08
N MET A 66 -0.81 9.64 -8.89
CA MET A 66 -2.10 9.69 -8.24
C MET A 66 -2.96 10.73 -8.96
N SER A 67 -4.13 10.30 -9.45
CA SER A 67 -5.14 11.19 -10.02
C SER A 67 -6.35 11.22 -9.11
N PRO A 68 -6.94 12.39 -8.82
CA PRO A 68 -8.25 12.46 -8.19
C PRO A 68 -9.26 11.61 -8.97
N LEU A 69 -10.22 11.02 -8.28
CA LEU A 69 -11.37 10.43 -8.95
C LEU A 69 -12.03 11.52 -9.79
N ARG A 70 -12.30 11.21 -11.06
CA ARG A 70 -12.98 12.15 -11.95
C ARG A 70 -14.37 12.42 -11.36
N PRO A 71 -14.77 13.70 -11.18
CA PRO A 71 -16.15 14.03 -10.87
C PRO A 71 -17.01 13.48 -12.01
N GLY A 72 -17.87 12.50 -11.73
CA GLY A 72 -18.79 11.92 -12.73
C GLY A 72 -18.77 10.40 -12.89
N ILE A 73 -17.88 9.66 -12.22
CA ILE A 73 -18.16 8.24 -11.96
C ILE A 73 -19.11 8.22 -10.75
N GLN A 74 -20.40 8.02 -11.01
CA GLN A 74 -21.45 7.94 -9.99
C GLN A 74 -21.12 6.81 -9.01
N GLY A 75 -20.62 7.23 -7.86
CA GLY A 75 -20.31 6.47 -6.68
C GLY A 75 -19.76 7.51 -5.74
N GLU A 76 -20.66 8.14 -4.98
CA GLU A 76 -20.34 9.13 -3.95
C GLU A 76 -19.04 8.75 -3.23
N PRO A 77 -18.05 9.66 -3.10
CA PRO A 77 -16.87 9.37 -2.32
C PRO A 77 -17.30 9.17 -0.86
N LEU A 78 -17.36 7.92 -0.41
CA LEU A 78 -17.41 7.57 1.01
C LEU A 78 -16.02 7.85 1.61
N TYR A 79 -15.59 9.11 1.62
CA TYR A 79 -14.66 9.54 2.64
C TYR A 79 -15.47 9.55 3.93
N LEU A 80 -15.30 8.49 4.73
CA LEU A 80 -15.69 8.51 6.13
C LEU A 80 -15.04 9.74 6.75
N ASP A 81 -15.88 10.71 7.08
CA ASP A 81 -15.49 11.87 7.85
C ASP A 81 -14.95 11.38 9.20
N GLN A 82 -13.66 11.59 9.44
CA GLN A 82 -13.02 11.23 10.69
C GLN A 82 -13.41 12.18 11.83
N SER A 83 -14.27 13.18 11.57
CA SER A 83 -14.75 14.14 12.56
C SER A 83 -15.99 13.67 13.34
N SER A 84 -16.71 12.64 12.88
CA SER A 84 -17.73 11.98 13.69
C SER A 84 -17.08 11.01 14.67
N GLY A 85 -16.61 11.55 15.79
CA GLY A 85 -16.17 10.80 16.96
C GLY A 85 -17.29 9.91 17.50
N TRP A 86 -16.88 8.79 18.11
CA TRP A 86 -17.78 7.92 18.86
C TRP A 86 -18.37 8.68 20.06
N GLU A 87 -19.65 9.02 20.01
CA GLU A 87 -20.47 9.21 21.22
C GLU A 87 -20.94 7.85 21.73
#